data_AF-A0A0D2Y1L1-F1
#
_entry.id   AF-A0A0D2Y1L1-F1
#
_cell.length_a   1.000
_cell.length_b   1.000
_cell.length_c   1.000
_cell.angle_alpha   90.00
_cell.angle_beta   90.00
_cell.angle_gamma   90.00
#
_symmetry.space_group_name_H-M   'P 1'
#
loop_
_entity.id
_entity.type
_entity.pdbx_description
1 polymer ?
#
loop_
_entity_poly.entity_id
_entity_poly.type
_entity_poly.pdbx_seq_one_letter_code
_entity_poly.pdbx_strand_id
1 'polypeptide(L)'
;MTGHPCLCLVVLGDVDTQHDLADMVSQLPTTEDYVSKHHSVTKALHYASVWHYATIIHFQRRIRHKPPEQLQDIVSEALTHLEAAEDVATDLDGCVVLWPCMVIASECYDEAHKMRALNWFKRKERHGFANVSLASTICLEYWKWRDSNPFRALTTSWQDFVAGTQYDVVPV
;
A
#
# COMPACT_ATOMS: atom_id res chain seq x y z
N MET A 1 22.37 -9.22 19.29
CA MET A 1 22.05 -9.83 17.98
C MET A 1 21.20 -8.84 17.21
N THR A 2 21.83 -7.96 16.45
CA THR A 2 21.14 -6.94 15.63
C THR A 2 21.36 -7.32 14.18
N GLY A 3 20.33 -7.88 13.55
CA GLY A 3 20.34 -8.21 12.13
C GLY A 3 20.27 -6.93 11.31
N HIS A 4 21.32 -6.63 10.56
CA HIS A 4 21.28 -5.58 9.55
C HIS A 4 20.44 -6.03 8.35
N PRO A 5 19.54 -5.18 7.82
CA PRO A 5 18.83 -5.47 6.59
C PRO A 5 19.84 -5.53 5.44
N CYS A 6 19.96 -6.68 4.79
CA CYS A 6 20.84 -6.87 3.65
C CYS A 6 20.10 -6.39 2.39
N LEU A 7 20.49 -5.24 1.87
CA LEU A 7 19.96 -4.69 0.63
C LEU A 7 20.59 -5.44 -0.56
N CYS A 8 19.83 -6.26 -1.28
CA CYS A 8 20.30 -6.87 -2.51
C CYS A 8 20.24 -5.84 -3.65
N LEU A 9 21.36 -5.21 -3.97
CA LEU A 9 21.54 -4.42 -5.18
C LEU A 9 21.74 -5.36 -6.38
N VAL A 10 20.77 -5.40 -7.29
CA VAL A 10 20.94 -6.06 -8.60
C VAL A 10 21.70 -5.08 -9.50
N VAL A 11 23.00 -5.34 -9.69
CA VAL A 11 23.81 -4.62 -10.67
C VAL A 11 23.60 -5.29 -12.03
N LEU A 12 22.82 -4.66 -12.91
CA LEU A 12 22.78 -5.04 -14.32
C LEU A 12 23.98 -4.37 -15.01
N GLY A 13 25.12 -5.08 -15.03
CA GLY A 13 26.31 -4.69 -15.76
C GLY A 13 26.25 -5.19 -17.21
N ASP A 14 26.62 -4.33 -18.15
CA ASP A 14 26.91 -4.68 -19.53
C ASP A 14 28.17 -5.57 -19.57
N VAL A 15 28.07 -6.74 -20.21
CA VAL A 15 29.05 -7.84 -20.13
C VAL A 15 30.33 -7.55 -20.93
N ASP A 16 30.35 -6.50 -21.75
CA ASP A 16 31.43 -6.26 -22.70
C ASP A 16 32.53 -5.28 -22.23
N THR A 17 32.47 -4.77 -21.00
CA THR A 17 33.49 -3.82 -20.51
C THR A 17 34.19 -4.28 -19.23
N GLN A 18 35.45 -4.69 -19.38
CA GLN A 18 36.34 -5.07 -18.29
C GLN A 18 36.85 -3.81 -17.56
N HIS A 19 36.06 -3.29 -16.62
CA HIS A 19 36.49 -2.24 -15.68
C HIS A 19 36.89 -2.85 -14.34
N ASP A 20 37.94 -2.29 -13.72
CA ASP A 20 38.46 -2.70 -12.43
C ASP A 20 37.38 -2.53 -11.34
N LEU A 21 36.98 -3.64 -10.72
CA LEU A 21 35.90 -3.70 -9.75
C LEU A 21 36.15 -2.77 -8.55
N ALA A 22 37.42 -2.56 -8.17
CA ALA A 22 37.75 -1.65 -7.07
C ALA A 22 37.46 -0.19 -7.41
N ASP A 23 37.64 0.20 -8.67
CA ASP A 23 37.44 1.56 -9.16
C ASP A 23 35.95 1.85 -9.39
N MET A 24 35.19 0.85 -9.84
CA MET A 24 33.72 0.94 -9.90
C MET A 24 33.11 1.07 -8.50
N VAL A 25 33.61 0.29 -7.52
CA VAL A 25 33.10 0.32 -6.14
C VAL A 25 33.43 1.63 -5.44
N SER A 26 34.55 2.28 -5.76
CA SER A 26 34.93 3.58 -5.19
C SER A 26 34.07 4.74 -5.72
N GLN A 27 33.46 4.58 -6.89
CA GLN A 27 32.54 5.55 -7.51
C GLN A 27 31.06 5.30 -7.21
N LEU A 28 30.73 4.21 -6.51
CA LEU A 28 29.36 3.97 -6.07
C LEU A 28 29.00 5.03 -5.01
N PRO A 29 27.90 5.79 -5.18
CA PRO A 29 27.41 6.65 -4.13
C PRO A 29 27.16 5.81 -2.87
N THR A 30 27.52 6.35 -1.70
CA THR A 30 27.18 5.75 -0.41
C THR A 30 25.67 5.47 -0.36
N THR A 31 25.28 4.40 0.33
CA THR A 31 23.88 3.93 0.37
C THR A 31 22.90 5.04 0.80
N GLU A 32 23.34 5.96 1.65
CA GLU A 32 22.59 7.15 2.07
C GLU A 32 22.42 8.21 0.95
N ASP A 33 23.43 8.38 0.08
CA ASP A 33 23.39 9.30 -1.06
C ASP A 33 22.57 8.76 -2.24
N TYR A 34 22.47 7.44 -2.39
CA TYR A 34 21.63 6.81 -3.42
C TYR A 34 20.14 6.89 -3.08
N VAL A 35 19.78 6.61 -1.81
CA VAL A 35 18.38 6.66 -1.32
C VAL A 35 17.84 8.10 -1.32
N SER A 36 18.69 9.10 -1.05
CA SER A 36 18.28 10.52 -1.04
C SER A 36 18.10 11.13 -2.43
N LYS A 37 18.77 10.62 -3.47
CA LYS A 37 18.63 11.10 -4.86
C LYS A 37 17.57 10.33 -5.68
N HIS A 38 17.17 9.14 -5.26
CA HIS A 38 16.22 8.29 -5.99
C HIS A 38 14.89 8.14 -5.25
N HIS A 39 14.07 9.20 -5.23
CA HIS A 39 12.68 9.19 -4.73
C HIS A 39 11.86 7.98 -5.26
N SER A 40 12.15 7.51 -6.48
CA SER A 40 11.54 6.32 -7.07
C SER A 40 11.83 5.02 -6.30
N VAL A 41 13.04 4.85 -5.75
CA VAL A 41 13.43 3.65 -4.98
C VAL A 41 12.73 3.66 -3.62
N THR A 42 12.73 4.79 -2.93
CA THR A 42 12.03 4.95 -1.64
C THR A 42 10.53 4.71 -1.78
N LYS A 43 9.92 5.25 -2.84
CA LYS A 43 8.52 4.99 -3.18
C LYS A 43 8.26 3.51 -3.49
N ALA A 44 9.11 2.86 -4.26
CA ALA A 44 8.97 1.44 -4.58
C ALA A 44 9.01 0.56 -3.32
N LEU A 45 9.88 0.89 -2.36
CA LEU A 45 9.94 0.20 -1.07
C LEU A 45 8.64 0.38 -0.26
N HIS A 46 8.10 1.60 -0.20
CA HIS A 46 6.81 1.83 0.45
C HIS A 46 5.68 1.06 -0.22
N TYR A 47 5.62 1.01 -1.55
CA TYR A 47 4.62 0.21 -2.25
C TYR A 47 4.82 -1.30 -2.05
N ALA A 48 6.06 -1.79 -1.97
CA ALA A 48 6.34 -3.18 -1.63
C ALA A 48 5.80 -3.52 -0.22
N SER A 49 6.00 -2.64 0.75
CA SER A 49 5.39 -2.79 2.09
C SER A 49 3.87 -2.75 2.03
N VAL A 50 3.26 -1.83 1.27
CA VAL A 50 1.80 -1.75 1.08
C VAL A 50 1.24 -3.07 0.55
N TRP A 51 1.88 -3.67 -0.46
CA TRP A 51 1.50 -4.99 -0.98
C TRP A 51 1.65 -6.10 0.05
N HIS A 52 2.76 -6.10 0.79
CA HIS A 52 3.03 -7.06 1.85
C HIS A 52 1.94 -7.03 2.93
N TYR A 53 1.65 -5.85 3.48
CA TYR A 53 0.64 -5.69 4.53
C TYR A 53 -0.78 -5.95 4.01
N ALA A 54 -1.12 -5.49 2.81
CA ALA A 54 -2.41 -5.80 2.19
C ALA A 54 -2.62 -7.32 2.05
N THR A 55 -1.59 -8.05 1.65
CA THR A 55 -1.65 -9.52 1.55
C THR A 55 -1.91 -10.17 2.91
N ILE A 56 -1.21 -9.71 3.96
CA ILE A 56 -1.43 -10.20 5.33
C ILE A 56 -2.86 -9.90 5.77
N ILE A 57 -3.32 -8.65 5.64
CA ILE A 57 -4.67 -8.23 6.02
C ILE A 57 -5.72 -9.07 5.29
N HIS A 58 -5.56 -9.24 3.97
CA HIS A 58 -6.46 -10.05 3.15
C HIS A 58 -6.54 -11.49 3.67
N PHE A 59 -5.40 -12.15 3.93
CA PHE A 59 -5.39 -13.52 4.46
C PHE A 59 -6.03 -13.61 5.84
N GLN A 60 -5.72 -12.68 6.74
CA GLN A 60 -6.27 -12.66 8.09
C GLN A 60 -7.80 -12.45 8.08
N ARG A 61 -8.31 -11.60 7.19
CA ARG A 61 -9.75 -11.33 7.07
C ARG A 61 -10.50 -12.42 6.32
N ARG A 62 -10.00 -12.87 5.18
CA ARG A 62 -10.71 -13.78 4.27
C ARG A 62 -10.60 -15.23 4.69
N ILE A 63 -9.41 -15.67 5.09
CA ILE A 63 -9.13 -17.10 5.32
C ILE A 63 -9.21 -17.41 6.82
N ARG A 64 -8.73 -16.50 7.66
CA ARG A 64 -8.72 -16.70 9.12
C ARG A 64 -9.93 -16.10 9.82
N HIS A 65 -10.78 -15.36 9.10
CA HIS A 65 -11.95 -14.67 9.64
C HIS A 65 -11.66 -13.86 10.91
N LYS A 66 -10.44 -13.32 11.03
CA LYS A 66 -10.09 -12.46 12.17
C LYS A 66 -10.95 -11.20 12.11
N PRO A 67 -11.51 -10.75 13.23
CA PRO A 67 -12.33 -9.56 13.24
C PRO A 67 -11.42 -8.31 13.06
N PRO A 68 -11.90 -7.24 12.40
CA PRO A 68 -11.06 -6.12 11.96
C PRO A 68 -10.35 -5.41 13.12
N GLU A 69 -10.94 -5.38 14.30
CA GLU A 69 -10.38 -4.77 15.53
C GLU A 69 -9.02 -5.37 15.90
N GLN A 70 -8.79 -6.65 15.58
CA GLN A 70 -7.54 -7.35 15.87
C GLN A 70 -6.42 -7.08 14.86
N LEU A 71 -6.69 -6.33 13.79
CA LEU A 71 -5.73 -6.05 12.73
C LEU A 71 -5.23 -4.60 12.74
N GLN A 72 -5.69 -3.77 13.68
CA GLN A 72 -5.45 -2.32 13.61
C GLN A 72 -3.97 -1.94 13.70
N ASP A 73 -3.12 -2.71 14.40
CA ASP A 73 -1.67 -2.49 14.39
C ASP A 73 -1.08 -2.63 12.98
N ILE A 74 -1.52 -3.67 12.24
CA ILE A 74 -1.06 -3.96 10.87
C ILE A 74 -1.64 -2.93 9.90
N VAL A 75 -2.91 -2.54 10.09
CA VAL A 75 -3.56 -1.49 9.29
C VAL A 75 -2.87 -0.15 9.48
N SER A 76 -2.48 0.19 10.72
CA SER A 76 -1.76 1.42 11.03
C SER A 76 -0.43 1.51 10.30
N GLU A 77 0.35 0.42 10.33
CA GLU A 77 1.64 0.34 9.63
C GLU A 77 1.48 0.43 8.10
N ALA A 78 0.46 -0.25 7.57
CA ALA A 78 0.14 -0.20 6.15
C ALA A 78 -0.27 1.22 5.69
N LEU A 79 -1.05 1.93 6.50
CA LEU A 79 -1.42 3.32 6.26
C LEU A 79 -0.19 4.24 6.31
N THR A 80 0.75 4.01 7.23
CA THR A 80 2.00 4.78 7.30
C THR A 80 2.79 4.66 6.00
N HIS A 81 2.87 3.46 5.41
CA HIS A 81 3.51 3.28 4.11
C HIS A 81 2.73 3.88 2.94
N LEU A 82 1.39 3.79 2.95
CA LEU A 82 0.56 4.50 1.96
C LEU A 82 0.80 6.00 2.02
N GLU A 83 0.84 6.57 3.21
CA GLU A 83 1.04 8.00 3.43
C GLU A 83 2.44 8.45 3.01
N ALA A 84 3.48 7.71 3.40
CA ALA A 84 4.86 7.99 3.04
C ALA A 84 5.10 7.84 1.53
N ALA A 85 4.44 6.89 0.86
CA ALA A 85 4.51 6.76 -0.59
C ALA A 85 3.96 8.00 -1.32
N GLU A 86 2.96 8.69 -0.75
CA GLU A 86 2.45 9.95 -1.30
C GLU A 86 3.39 11.13 -1.05
N ASP A 87 4.04 11.17 0.11
CA ASP A 87 4.94 12.26 0.48
C ASP A 87 6.19 12.27 -0.42
N VAL A 88 6.58 11.10 -0.91
CA VAL A 88 7.70 10.91 -1.86
C VAL A 88 7.23 11.05 -3.33
N ALA A 89 5.92 11.03 -3.60
CA ALA A 89 5.40 11.08 -4.96
C ALA A 89 5.43 12.49 -5.58
N THR A 90 5.97 12.56 -6.79
CA THR A 90 6.02 13.77 -7.64
C THR A 90 4.78 13.89 -8.53
N ASP A 91 4.58 15.03 -9.18
CA ASP A 91 3.43 15.24 -10.09
C ASP A 91 3.43 14.32 -11.32
N LEU A 92 4.58 13.70 -11.64
CA LEU A 92 4.77 12.77 -12.76
C LEU A 92 4.45 11.32 -12.40
N ASP A 93 4.21 11.04 -11.12
CA ASP A 93 3.99 9.69 -10.62
C ASP A 93 2.55 9.21 -10.89
N GLY A 94 2.33 8.66 -12.08
CA GLY A 94 1.05 8.11 -12.52
C GLY A 94 0.62 6.82 -11.81
N CYS A 95 -0.71 6.63 -11.77
CA CYS A 95 -1.54 5.47 -11.41
C CYS A 95 -1.14 4.64 -10.16
N VAL A 96 -2.07 4.53 -9.21
CA VAL A 96 -1.96 3.63 -8.06
C VAL A 96 -2.60 2.28 -8.36
N VAL A 97 -1.96 1.18 -7.97
CA VAL A 97 -2.65 -0.11 -7.94
C VAL A 97 -3.64 -0.09 -6.79
N LEU A 98 -4.93 -0.13 -7.11
CA LEU A 98 -6.00 0.19 -6.17
C LEU A 98 -6.32 -0.94 -5.19
N TRP A 99 -6.13 -2.20 -5.60
CA TRP A 99 -6.44 -3.37 -4.76
C TRP A 99 -5.80 -3.33 -3.36
N PRO A 100 -4.47 -3.15 -3.20
CA PRO A 100 -3.87 -3.17 -1.87
C PRO A 100 -4.34 -1.98 -1.02
N CYS A 101 -4.56 -0.82 -1.64
CA CYS A 101 -5.11 0.36 -0.97
C CYS A 101 -6.54 0.10 -0.46
N MET A 102 -7.38 -0.55 -1.27
CA MET A 102 -8.74 -0.94 -0.88
C MET A 102 -8.75 -1.96 0.26
N VAL A 103 -7.88 -2.97 0.21
CA VAL A 103 -7.75 -3.94 1.30
C VAL A 103 -7.35 -3.27 2.60
N ILE A 104 -6.41 -2.33 2.58
CA ILE A 104 -5.99 -1.62 3.79
C ILE A 104 -7.11 -0.71 4.30
N ALA A 105 -7.65 0.15 3.44
CA ALA A 105 -8.64 1.15 3.84
C ALA A 105 -9.95 0.51 4.33
N SER A 106 -10.47 -0.50 3.64
CA SER A 106 -11.72 -1.17 4.05
C SER A 106 -11.63 -1.80 5.45
N GLU A 107 -10.43 -2.15 5.90
CA GLU A 107 -10.20 -2.78 7.21
C GLU A 107 -9.84 -1.80 8.34
N CYS A 108 -9.83 -0.49 8.07
CA CYS A 108 -9.83 0.54 9.12
C CYS A 108 -11.06 0.39 10.02
N TYR A 109 -10.87 0.20 11.32
CA TYR A 109 -11.96 -0.04 12.27
C TYR A 109 -12.33 1.22 13.06
N ASP A 110 -11.38 1.84 13.73
CA ASP A 110 -11.61 3.07 14.49
C ASP A 110 -11.56 4.32 13.61
N GLU A 111 -12.11 5.40 14.15
CA GLU A 111 -12.24 6.67 13.43
C GLU A 111 -10.89 7.30 13.07
N ALA A 112 -9.83 7.06 13.85
CA ALA A 112 -8.52 7.60 13.53
C ALA A 112 -7.95 6.97 12.25
N HIS A 113 -8.02 5.64 12.13
CA HIS A 113 -7.58 4.94 10.92
C HIS A 113 -8.49 5.24 9.71
N LYS A 114 -9.81 5.35 9.90
CA LYS A 114 -10.74 5.76 8.82
C LYS A 114 -10.38 7.14 8.28
N MET A 115 -10.11 8.11 9.17
CA MET A 115 -9.78 9.48 8.78
C MET A 115 -8.45 9.55 8.01
N ARG A 116 -7.43 8.78 8.43
CA ARG A 116 -6.16 8.62 7.70
C ARG A 116 -6.38 8.11 6.27
N ALA A 117 -7.16 7.03 6.12
CA ALA A 117 -7.47 6.46 4.81
C ALA A 117 -8.21 7.46 3.89
N LEU A 118 -9.21 8.18 4.41
CA LEU A 118 -9.94 9.20 3.65
C LEU A 118 -9.04 10.37 3.23
N ASN A 119 -8.14 10.81 4.12
CA ASN A 119 -7.16 11.84 3.78
C ASN A 119 -6.21 11.37 2.68
N TRP A 120 -5.78 10.09 2.71
CA TRP A 120 -4.98 9.51 1.64
C TRP A 120 -5.73 9.49 0.30
N PHE A 121 -6.99 9.04 0.26
CA PHE A 121 -7.81 9.08 -0.97
C PHE A 121 -7.94 10.51 -1.52
N LYS A 122 -8.19 11.49 -0.66
CA LYS A 122 -8.27 12.91 -1.04
C LYS A 122 -6.96 13.43 -1.63
N ARG A 123 -5.82 13.06 -1.06
CA ARG A 123 -4.50 13.44 -1.64
C ARG A 123 -4.28 12.81 -3.01
N LYS A 124 -4.76 11.59 -3.22
CA LYS A 124 -4.68 10.89 -4.51
C LYS A 124 -5.61 11.42 -5.60
N GLU A 125 -6.70 12.09 -5.23
CA GLU A 125 -7.65 12.70 -6.17
C GLU A 125 -6.97 13.75 -7.08
N ARG A 126 -5.84 14.34 -6.65
CA ARG A 126 -5.05 15.30 -7.44
C ARG A 126 -4.68 14.82 -8.84
N HIS A 127 -4.61 13.50 -9.04
CA HIS A 127 -4.26 12.89 -10.32
C HIS A 127 -5.47 12.58 -11.22
N GLY A 128 -6.70 12.96 -10.82
CA GLY A 128 -7.91 12.87 -11.66
C GLY A 128 -8.43 11.46 -11.91
N PHE A 129 -7.97 10.46 -11.16
CA PHE A 129 -8.43 9.08 -11.31
C PHE A 129 -9.77 8.87 -10.60
N ALA A 130 -10.86 8.82 -11.36
CA ALA A 130 -12.21 8.55 -10.86
C ALA A 130 -12.31 7.29 -9.96
N ASN A 131 -11.43 6.31 -10.19
CA ASN A 131 -11.35 5.09 -9.41
C ASN A 131 -10.97 5.33 -7.94
N VAL A 132 -10.20 6.37 -7.64
CA VAL A 132 -9.80 6.73 -6.27
C VAL A 132 -10.99 7.32 -5.50
N SER A 133 -11.75 8.21 -6.14
CA SER A 133 -12.97 8.78 -5.54
C SER A 133 -14.03 7.69 -5.34
N LEU A 134 -14.20 6.76 -6.29
CA LEU A 134 -15.07 5.60 -6.13
C LEU A 134 -14.62 4.69 -4.98
N ALA A 135 -13.33 4.40 -4.86
CA ALA A 135 -12.77 3.61 -3.78
C ALA A 135 -13.06 4.21 -2.39
N SER A 136 -12.92 5.53 -2.24
CA SER A 136 -13.28 6.23 -1.02
C SER A 136 -14.77 6.06 -0.68
N THR A 137 -15.65 6.18 -1.67
CA THR A 137 -17.10 5.98 -1.49
C THR A 137 -17.41 4.55 -1.05
N ILE A 138 -16.82 3.56 -1.72
CA ILE A 138 -16.98 2.14 -1.35
C ILE A 138 -16.54 1.90 0.10
N CYS A 139 -15.40 2.45 0.52
CA CYS A 139 -14.93 2.28 1.90
C CYS A 139 -15.93 2.88 2.91
N LEU A 140 -16.44 4.08 2.66
CA LEU A 140 -17.44 4.72 3.51
C LEU A 140 -18.73 3.90 3.61
N GLU A 141 -19.24 3.41 2.49
CA GLU A 141 -20.45 2.59 2.45
C GLU A 141 -20.23 1.25 3.14
N TYR A 142 -19.09 0.61 2.90
CA TYR A 142 -18.73 -0.67 3.52
C TYR A 142 -18.56 -0.56 5.03
N TRP A 143 -17.91 0.50 5.54
CA TRP A 143 -17.80 0.73 6.98
C TRP A 143 -19.19 0.91 7.62
N LYS A 144 -20.06 1.75 7.04
CA LYS A 144 -21.44 1.93 7.53
C LYS A 144 -22.23 0.61 7.53
N TRP A 145 -22.09 -0.16 6.45
CA TRP A 145 -22.73 -1.46 6.33
C TRP A 145 -22.21 -2.44 7.38
N ARG A 146 -20.89 -2.51 7.61
CA ARG A 146 -20.25 -3.35 8.61
C ARG A 146 -20.75 -3.03 10.01
N ASP A 147 -20.78 -1.75 10.37
CA ASP A 147 -21.21 -1.29 11.69
C ASP A 147 -22.69 -1.67 11.96
N SER A 148 -23.51 -1.72 10.90
CA SER A 148 -24.91 -2.16 10.98
C SER A 148 -25.09 -3.69 10.91
N ASN A 149 -24.07 -4.44 10.47
CA ASN A 149 -24.14 -5.88 10.19
C ASN A 149 -22.95 -6.66 10.78
N PRO A 150 -22.66 -6.57 12.09
CA PRO A 150 -21.42 -7.08 12.68
C PRO A 150 -21.20 -8.58 12.45
N PHE A 151 -22.26 -9.40 12.52
CA PHE A 151 -22.15 -10.85 12.29
C PHE A 151 -21.84 -11.20 10.84
N ARG A 152 -22.44 -10.51 9.86
CA ARG A 152 -22.18 -10.78 8.43
C ARG A 152 -20.78 -10.29 8.05
N ALA A 153 -20.39 -9.13 8.55
CA ALA A 153 -19.09 -8.51 8.26
C ALA A 153 -17.88 -9.32 8.74
N LEU A 154 -18.06 -10.34 9.59
CA LEU A 154 -16.99 -11.29 9.91
C LEU A 154 -16.56 -12.12 8.69
N THR A 155 -17.48 -12.38 7.76
CA THR A 155 -17.28 -13.29 6.62
C THR A 155 -17.38 -12.59 5.26
N THR A 156 -18.13 -11.50 5.19
CA THR A 156 -18.25 -10.67 3.97
C THR A 156 -17.10 -9.68 3.91
N SER A 157 -16.31 -9.70 2.83
CA SER A 157 -15.29 -8.68 2.58
C SER A 157 -15.84 -7.50 1.79
N TRP A 158 -15.03 -6.44 1.64
CA TRP A 158 -15.39 -5.31 0.79
C TRP A 158 -15.63 -5.74 -0.67
N GLN A 159 -14.89 -6.73 -1.18
CA GLN A 159 -15.10 -7.25 -2.53
C GLN A 159 -16.48 -7.91 -2.68
N ASP A 160 -16.88 -8.75 -1.72
CA ASP A 160 -18.19 -9.40 -1.75
C ASP A 160 -19.32 -8.36 -1.60
N PHE A 161 -19.09 -7.35 -0.75
CA PHE A 161 -20.00 -6.22 -0.59
C PHE A 161 -20.20 -5.50 -1.93
N VAL A 162 -19.12 -5.13 -2.63
CA VAL A 162 -19.17 -4.45 -3.93
C VAL A 162 -19.81 -5.31 -5.01
N ALA A 163 -19.51 -6.62 -5.06
CA ALA A 163 -20.13 -7.54 -6.01
C ALA A 163 -21.66 -7.62 -5.86
N GLY A 164 -22.20 -7.28 -4.69
CA GLY A 164 -23.64 -7.15 -4.43
C GLY A 164 -24.24 -5.78 -4.79
N THR A 165 -23.45 -4.86 -5.32
CA THR A 165 -23.87 -3.49 -5.69
C THR A 165 -23.84 -3.25 -7.20
N GLN A 166 -24.21 -2.04 -7.63
CA GLN A 166 -24.13 -1.60 -9.02
C GLN A 166 -22.70 -1.29 -9.51
N TYR A 167 -21.68 -1.37 -8.64
CA TYR A 167 -20.31 -1.01 -8.99
C TYR A 167 -19.58 -2.19 -9.64
N ASP A 168 -19.12 -2.02 -10.88
CA ASP A 168 -18.31 -3.01 -11.61
C ASP A 168 -16.82 -2.82 -11.29
N VAL A 169 -16.37 -3.39 -10.17
CA VAL A 169 -14.96 -3.41 -9.78
C VAL A 169 -14.42 -4.81 -10.02
N VAL A 170 -13.52 -4.97 -10.98
CA VAL A 170 -12.78 -6.22 -11.16
C VAL A 170 -11.70 -6.30 -10.07
N PRO A 171 -11.79 -7.24 -9.11
CA PRO A 171 -10.69 -7.48 -8.19
C PRO A 171 -9.56 -8.17 -8.98
N VAL A 172 -8.52 -7.41 -9.31
CA VAL A 172 -7.23 -7.97 -9.79
C VAL A 172 -6.46 -8.55 -8.62
#